data_AF-A0A0V8HU17-F1
#
_entry.id   AF-A0A0V8HU17-F1
#
_cell.length_a   1.000
_cell.length_b   1.000
_cell.length_c   1.000
_cell.angle_alpha   90.00
_cell.angle_beta   90.00
_cell.angle_gamma   90.00
#
_symmetry.space_group_name_H-M   'P 1'
#
loop_
_entity.id
_entity.type
_entity.pdbx_description
1 polymer ?
#
loop_
_entity_poly.entity_id
_entity_poly.type
_entity_poly.pdbx_seq_one_letter_code
_entity_poly.pdbx_strand_id
1 'polypeptide(L)'
;MFNFKKTLAVGATAIGLTAGMLVAAPAAQADTQTRWYNDLRICRMDTDNRVKHYRLKGYTVSVQRYCKGEQYIGYRPQYQSIIYVN
;
A
#
# COMPACT_ATOMS: atom_id res chain seq x y z
N MET A 1 -12.90 2.15 -67.83
CA MET A 1 -11.49 1.78 -67.63
C MET A 1 -11.28 1.43 -66.16
N PHE A 2 -10.81 0.19 -65.93
CA PHE A 2 -10.06 -0.40 -64.79
C PHE A 2 -10.36 0.05 -63.36
N ASN A 3 -10.97 -0.81 -62.52
CA ASN A 3 -10.41 -1.94 -61.78
C ASN A 3 -9.44 -1.55 -60.64
N PHE A 4 -9.93 -1.62 -59.40
CA PHE A 4 -9.15 -2.21 -58.30
C PHE A 4 -10.04 -3.18 -57.50
N LYS A 5 -9.64 -4.45 -57.54
CA LYS A 5 -10.14 -5.57 -56.75
C LYS A 5 -9.16 -5.84 -55.60
N LYS A 6 -9.71 -6.21 -54.44
CA LYS A 6 -9.16 -7.06 -53.37
C LYS A 6 -7.93 -6.56 -52.58
N THR A 7 -8.15 -6.36 -51.28
CA THR A 7 -7.47 -7.20 -50.26
C THR A 7 -8.47 -7.53 -49.13
N LEU A 8 -8.87 -8.80 -49.05
CA LEU A 8 -9.43 -9.42 -47.85
C LEU A 8 -8.31 -9.54 -46.81
N ALA A 9 -8.62 -9.41 -45.52
CA ALA A 9 -8.42 -10.48 -44.53
C ALA A 9 -8.17 -9.93 -43.11
N VAL A 10 -9.10 -10.32 -42.23
CA VAL A 10 -8.83 -10.87 -40.89
C VAL A 10 -8.43 -9.88 -39.80
N GLY A 11 -9.42 -9.62 -38.95
CA GLY A 11 -9.27 -9.13 -37.59
C GLY A 11 -10.56 -9.40 -36.83
N ALA A 12 -11.00 -10.67 -36.81
CA ALA A 12 -12.07 -11.10 -35.94
C ALA A 12 -11.56 -11.11 -34.50
N THR A 13 -12.22 -10.36 -33.61
CA THR A 13 -12.56 -10.83 -32.26
C THR A 13 -13.75 -10.02 -31.77
N ALA A 14 -14.89 -10.70 -31.77
CA ALA A 14 -16.10 -10.29 -31.09
C ALA A 14 -15.98 -10.53 -29.57
N ILE A 15 -16.98 -10.02 -28.84
CA ILE A 15 -17.36 -10.42 -27.46
C ILE A 15 -16.39 -9.83 -26.43
N GLY A 16 -16.72 -8.70 -25.80
CA GLY A 16 -17.84 -8.58 -24.89
C GLY A 16 -17.34 -8.92 -23.49
N LEU A 17 -17.41 -7.98 -22.56
CA LEU A 17 -17.47 -8.27 -21.12
C LEU A 17 -17.80 -6.97 -20.39
N THR A 18 -19.07 -6.92 -19.97
CA THR A 18 -19.52 -6.43 -18.66
C THR A 18 -19.10 -5.04 -18.23
N ALA A 19 -20.11 -4.18 -18.13
CA ALA A 19 -20.27 -3.24 -17.03
C ALA A 19 -19.83 -3.88 -15.71
N GLY A 20 -18.56 -3.69 -15.35
CA GLY A 20 -18.00 -4.07 -14.07
C GLY A 20 -18.15 -2.89 -13.16
N MET A 21 -19.12 -2.97 -12.26
CA MET A 21 -19.28 -2.10 -11.10
C MET A 21 -17.90 -1.67 -10.58
N LEU A 22 -17.63 -0.36 -10.58
CA LEU A 22 -16.69 0.22 -9.63
C LEU A 22 -17.35 0.09 -8.27
N VAL A 23 -17.36 -1.14 -7.74
CA VAL A 23 -17.53 -1.37 -6.31
C VAL A 23 -16.37 -0.60 -5.72
N ALA A 24 -16.64 0.60 -5.20
CA ALA A 24 -15.76 1.23 -4.26
C ALA A 24 -15.59 0.19 -3.16
N ALA A 25 -14.47 -0.55 -3.24
CA ALA A 25 -14.10 -1.49 -2.20
C ALA A 25 -14.25 -0.71 -0.89
N PRO A 26 -14.98 -1.26 0.10
CA PRO A 26 -15.15 -0.58 1.36
C PRO A 26 -13.77 -0.12 1.81
N ALA A 27 -13.65 1.16 2.18
CA ALA A 27 -12.39 1.74 2.64
C ALA A 27 -11.85 0.79 3.69
N ALA A 28 -10.87 -0.04 3.30
CA ALA A 28 -10.42 -1.10 4.15
C ALA A 28 -9.87 -0.42 5.39
N GLN A 29 -10.49 -0.72 6.53
CA GLN A 29 -10.15 -0.10 7.80
C GLN A 29 -8.71 -0.45 8.10
N ALA A 30 -7.80 0.44 7.72
CA ALA A 30 -6.38 0.22 7.93
C ALA A 30 -6.12 0.31 9.43
N ASP A 31 -5.86 -0.84 10.04
CA ASP A 31 -5.52 -0.93 11.45
C ASP A 31 -4.27 -0.07 11.70
N THR A 32 -4.45 0.94 12.56
CA THR A 32 -3.40 1.89 12.86
C THR A 32 -2.72 1.50 14.16
N GLN A 33 -1.41 1.28 14.08
CA GLN A 33 -0.58 0.80 15.16
C GLN A 33 0.43 1.88 15.56
N THR A 34 0.13 2.59 16.64
CA THR A 34 0.97 3.68 17.17
C THR A 34 1.77 3.21 18.38
N ARG A 35 3.09 3.45 18.39
CA ARG A 35 3.97 3.20 19.53
C ARG A 35 4.97 4.33 19.74
N TRP A 36 5.37 4.49 21.00
CA TRP A 36 6.38 5.45 21.45
C TRP A 36 7.57 4.72 22.06
N TYR A 37 8.77 5.26 21.82
CA TYR A 37 10.04 4.71 22.28
C TYR A 37 10.93 5.84 22.79
N ASN A 38 11.70 5.58 23.83
CA ASN A 38 12.70 6.52 24.34
C ASN A 38 14.10 6.32 23.71
N ASP A 39 14.24 5.34 22.81
CA ASP A 39 15.47 4.99 22.11
C ASP A 39 15.22 4.81 20.61
N LEU A 40 16.02 5.49 19.79
CA LEU A 40 15.87 5.50 18.34
C LEU A 40 16.16 4.14 17.70
N ARG A 41 17.17 3.43 18.22
CA ARG A 41 17.60 2.14 17.67
C ARG A 41 16.53 1.08 17.92
N ILE A 42 15.97 1.05 19.14
CA ILE A 42 14.88 0.15 19.51
C ILE A 42 13.64 0.45 18.64
N CYS A 43 13.30 1.73 18.47
CA CYS A 43 12.18 2.11 17.62
C CYS A 43 12.31 1.56 16.20
N ARG A 44 13.48 1.75 15.56
CA ARG A 44 13.71 1.32 14.18
C ARG A 44 13.63 -0.19 14.06
N MET A 45 14.34 -0.91 14.94
CA MET A 45 14.35 -2.36 14.96
C MET A 45 12.95 -2.95 15.16
N ASP A 46 12.17 -2.46 16.13
CA ASP A 46 10.80 -2.95 16.36
C ASP A 46 9.89 -2.62 15.17
N THR A 47 9.99 -1.40 14.63
CA THR A 47 9.21 -0.98 13.46
C THR A 47 9.50 -1.87 12.25
N ASP A 48 10.77 -2.10 11.92
CA ASP A 48 11.16 -2.95 10.79
C ASP A 48 10.70 -4.40 10.97
N ASN A 49 10.86 -4.95 12.18
CA ASN A 49 10.40 -6.29 12.50
C ASN A 49 8.87 -6.42 12.35
N ARG A 50 8.10 -5.42 12.78
CA ARG A 50 6.65 -5.39 12.64
C ARG A 50 6.23 -5.27 11.18
N VAL A 51 6.83 -4.35 10.43
CA VAL A 51 6.57 -4.20 8.99
C VAL A 51 6.85 -5.51 8.26
N LYS A 52 7.99 -6.16 8.53
CA LYS A 52 8.32 -7.46 7.96
C LYS A 52 7.30 -8.52 8.35
N HIS A 53 6.92 -8.59 9.63
CA HIS A 53 5.91 -9.53 10.13
C HIS A 53 4.57 -9.38 9.40
N TYR A 54 4.06 -8.16 9.26
CA TYR A 54 2.79 -7.89 8.59
C TYR A 54 2.87 -8.20 7.08
N ARG A 55 3.96 -7.81 6.40
CA ARG A 55 4.18 -8.15 4.99
C ARG A 55 4.22 -9.66 4.76
N LEU A 56 4.90 -10.41 5.65
CA LEU A 56 4.95 -11.88 5.56
C LEU A 56 3.58 -12.54 5.76
N LYS A 57 2.66 -11.87 6.46
CA LYS A 57 1.27 -12.31 6.62
C LYS A 57 0.36 -11.90 5.45
N GLY A 58 0.89 -11.21 4.44
CA GLY A 58 0.14 -10.77 3.26
C GLY A 58 -0.57 -9.42 3.42
N TYR A 59 -0.37 -8.71 4.53
CA TYR A 59 -0.94 -7.37 4.73
C TYR A 59 -0.22 -6.32 3.89
N THR A 60 -0.98 -5.34 3.42
CA THR A 60 -0.39 -4.12 2.84
C THR A 60 0.00 -3.19 3.97
N VAL A 61 1.28 -2.78 4.01
CA VAL A 61 1.83 -1.99 5.12
C VAL A 61 2.31 -0.62 4.65
N SER A 62 1.86 0.43 5.32
CA SER A 62 2.33 1.80 5.15
C SER A 62 2.84 2.36 6.48
N VAL A 63 3.98 3.06 6.47
CA VAL A 63 4.56 3.68 7.68
C VAL A 63 4.55 5.20 7.50
N GLN A 64 3.80 5.91 8.34
CA GLN A 64 3.66 7.37 8.21
C GLN A 64 4.60 8.17 9.10
N ARG A 65 5.00 7.61 10.24
CA ARG A 65 6.02 8.20 11.12
C ARG A 65 7.02 7.11 11.44
N TYR A 66 8.16 7.12 10.75
CA TYR A 66 9.23 6.16 11.01
C TYR A 66 10.19 6.73 12.06
N CYS A 67 9.93 6.41 13.33
CA CYS A 67 10.76 6.80 14.47
C CYS A 67 11.13 8.29 14.51
N LYS A 68 10.13 9.15 14.27
CA LYS A 68 10.31 10.59 14.37
C LYS A 68 10.31 11.01 15.84
N GLY A 69 11.34 11.73 16.26
CA GLY A 69 11.41 12.34 17.59
C GLY A 69 10.60 13.63 17.60
N GLU A 70 9.35 13.58 18.07
CA GLU A 70 8.47 14.76 18.08
C GLU A 70 8.28 15.39 19.45
N GLN A 71 8.56 14.65 20.52
CA GLN A 71 8.36 15.13 21.89
C GLN A 71 9.56 14.78 22.76
N TYR A 72 9.87 15.68 23.69
CA TYR A 72 10.80 15.42 24.78
C TYR A 72 10.00 15.34 26.07
N ILE A 73 10.07 14.20 26.78
CA ILE A 73 9.46 14.04 28.10
C ILE A 73 10.59 13.97 29.11
N GLY A 74 10.68 14.99 29.99
CA GLY A 74 11.68 15.04 31.05
C GLY A 74 13.12 14.89 30.55
N TYR A 75 13.48 15.55 29.44
CA TYR A 75 14.82 15.56 28.80
C TYR A 75 15.21 14.34 27.95
N ARG A 76 14.35 13.34 27.78
CA ARG A 76 14.60 12.22 26.85
C ARG A 76 13.78 12.38 25.56
N PRO A 77 14.39 12.14 24.38
CA PRO A 77 13.64 12.15 23.13
C PRO A 77 12.66 10.97 23.09
N GLN A 78 11.44 11.25 22.65
CA GLN A 78 10.40 10.25 22.40
C GLN A 78 10.21 10.11 20.89
N TYR A 79 10.51 8.91 20.39
CA TYR A 79 10.39 8.52 19.00
C TYR A 79 9.05 7.82 18.79
N GLN A 80 8.31 8.26 17.78
CA GLN A 80 7.02 7.67 17.43
C GLN A 80 7.13 6.80 16.18
N SER A 81 6.49 5.63 16.22
CA SER A 81 6.23 4.78 15.06
C SER A 81 4.73 4.63 14.82
N ILE A 82 4.26 4.91 13.60
CA ILE A 82 2.87 4.68 13.18
C ILE A 82 2.85 3.80 11.94
N ILE A 83 2.29 2.60 12.09
CA ILE A 83 2.15 1.60 11.04
C ILE A 83 0.67 1.43 10.72
N TYR A 84 0.30 1.54 9.44
CA TYR A 84 -1.02 1.21 8.91
C TYR A 84 -0.94 -0.15 8.23
N VAL A 85 -1.86 -1.05 8.56
CA VAL A 85 -1.98 -2.36 7.93
C VAL A 85 -3.39 -2.56 7.38
N ASN A 86 -3.51 -3.12 6.18
CA ASN A 86 -4.76 -3.49 5.52
C ASN A 86 -4.71 -4.98 5.17
#